data_AF-A0A2M9V9K8-F1
#
_entry.id   AF-A0A2M9V9K8-F1
#
_cell.length_a   1.000
_cell.length_b   1.000
_cell.length_c   1.000
_cell.angle_alpha   90.00
_cell.angle_beta   90.00
_cell.angle_gamma   90.00
#
_symmetry.space_group_name_H-M   'P 1'
#
loop_
_entity.id
_entity.type
_entity.pdbx_description
1 polymer ?
#
loop_
_entity_poly.entity_id
_entity_poly.type
_entity_poly.pdbx_seq_one_letter_code
_entity_poly.pdbx_strand_id
1 'polypeptide(L)'
;MEKEGNNLFQVNLKGMIALLSEHIYSNPNTFVRELLQNSVDAITALHNIDENYSGRIDVFLNGDGSMVFQDNGIGLKEEEVYRFLTVIGESSKRDTPDADDFIGRFGIGLLSCFVVTNEIRVESRSAMGGNPVCWCGKVDGTYQTTFPDEEWEIGSRVVLRPKNEWAHLFEYEVFKKILVNYGEVLPYPVYLHRGEEELVNTPSPVWLDPKATRKELLDYGIKVFQSSALDAFPIRTEHGRIEGVLYVLPFRTQFSVRNSHKVYLKRMLLSEDDCNLLPSWAFFIRCLVNADGLLSTASRESFVSNDSLKDARKEIGVAIKEYLRALVQNNRSVFNKILDVHHFHIKAIASEDNELLRLFMDYLPFETNKGIRSFGSIRSSNNTIYYTRNLEDFRQVRRIAGAQGRLVVNAAYTFDETLLKKYIRLNQELSLEEISPARLLEEFAEVEGNKEHRSFETKASELLKRFGCICRLKHFTPVDTPVIFVAEEKEENSKVANNPLAAVLGSVNAKKRLPPTLTFNADNEMVQTLLRIQGDNKLFQHVVHILYVQSLLQGKYPVNSEEMELFNHSLSELMTAKMNDFINFLN
;
A
#
# COMPACT_ATOMS: atom_id res chain seq x y z
N MET A 1 -15.57 -29.01 -59.24
CA MET A 1 -14.42 -28.90 -58.33
C MET A 1 -14.10 -27.42 -58.20
N GLU A 2 -14.65 -26.77 -57.17
CA GLU A 2 -14.23 -25.42 -56.79
C GLU A 2 -12.84 -25.52 -56.16
N LYS A 3 -11.90 -24.72 -56.65
CA LYS A 3 -10.59 -24.57 -56.01
C LYS A 3 -10.78 -23.68 -54.78
N GLU A 4 -10.95 -24.27 -53.61
CA GLU A 4 -10.76 -23.55 -52.34
C GLU A 4 -9.28 -23.15 -52.25
N GLY A 5 -8.98 -21.90 -52.59
CA GLY A 5 -7.67 -21.31 -52.39
C GLY A 5 -7.55 -20.82 -50.95
N ASN A 6 -6.79 -21.53 -50.12
CA ASN A 6 -6.34 -20.99 -48.84
C ASN A 6 -5.36 -19.84 -49.12
N ASN A 7 -5.85 -18.60 -48.99
CA ASN A 7 -5.01 -17.42 -49.05
C ASN A 7 -4.43 -17.15 -47.65
N LEU A 8 -3.11 -17.00 -47.57
CA LEU A 8 -2.45 -16.56 -46.34
C LEU A 8 -2.76 -15.09 -46.09
N PHE A 9 -2.98 -14.73 -44.82
CA PHE A 9 -3.08 -13.33 -44.41
C PHE A 9 -1.80 -12.59 -44.79
N GLN A 10 -1.95 -11.49 -45.53
CA GLN A 10 -0.84 -10.60 -45.86
C GLN A 10 -0.71 -9.54 -44.76
N VAL A 11 0.50 -9.40 -44.22
CA VAL A 11 0.80 -8.46 -43.15
C VAL A 11 1.62 -7.30 -43.71
N ASN A 12 1.13 -6.07 -43.55
CA ASN A 12 1.85 -4.88 -43.99
C ASN A 12 2.86 -4.43 -42.91
N LEU A 13 4.14 -4.69 -43.16
CA LEU A 13 5.25 -4.34 -42.25
C LEU A 13 5.30 -2.85 -41.92
N LYS A 14 5.06 -1.96 -42.90
CA LYS A 14 5.02 -0.51 -42.69
C LYS A 14 3.91 -0.12 -41.71
N GLY A 15 2.74 -0.75 -41.86
CA GLY A 15 1.62 -0.57 -40.93
C GLY A 15 1.90 -1.09 -39.53
N MET A 16 2.62 -2.22 -39.41
CA MET A 16 3.03 -2.75 -38.11
C MET A 16 4.09 -1.90 -37.43
N ILE A 17 5.09 -1.36 -38.13
CA ILE A 17 6.07 -0.43 -37.54
C ILE A 17 5.37 0.82 -37.03
N ALA A 18 4.41 1.37 -37.79
CA ALA A 18 3.61 2.50 -37.35
C ALA A 18 2.83 2.18 -36.06
N LEU A 19 2.15 1.03 -36.01
CA LEU A 19 1.42 0.59 -34.80
C LEU A 19 2.34 0.30 -33.60
N LEU A 20 3.51 -0.32 -33.83
CA LEU A 20 4.51 -0.58 -32.80
C LEU A 20 5.05 0.72 -32.21
N SER A 21 5.31 1.71 -33.08
CA SER A 21 5.77 3.04 -32.71
C SER A 21 4.70 3.87 -31.99
N GLU A 22 3.42 3.69 -32.31
CA GLU A 22 2.32 4.46 -31.71
C GLU A 22 1.72 3.84 -30.43
N HIS A 23 1.78 2.51 -30.28
CA HIS A 23 1.01 1.82 -29.23
C HIS A 23 1.79 0.80 -28.35
N ILE A 24 2.96 0.33 -28.77
CA ILE A 24 3.71 -0.71 -28.01
C ILE A 24 5.02 -0.16 -27.41
N TYR A 25 5.68 0.78 -28.07
CA TYR A 25 6.89 1.44 -27.57
C TYR A 25 6.60 2.92 -27.26
N SER A 26 5.81 3.17 -26.21
CA SER A 26 5.57 4.53 -25.70
C SER A 26 6.87 5.22 -25.23
N ASN A 27 7.88 4.43 -24.88
CA ASN A 27 9.21 4.89 -24.49
C ASN A 27 10.25 4.57 -25.57
N PRO A 28 10.88 5.59 -26.20
CA PRO A 28 11.88 5.39 -27.25
C PRO A 28 13.15 4.70 -26.72
N ASN A 29 13.40 4.69 -25.41
CA ASN A 29 14.59 4.05 -24.82
C ASN A 29 14.58 2.51 -24.93
N THR A 30 13.43 1.93 -25.27
CA THR A 30 13.22 0.48 -25.31
C THR A 30 14.16 -0.24 -26.28
N PHE A 31 14.64 0.43 -27.34
CA PHE A 31 15.58 -0.21 -28.28
C PHE A 31 16.86 -0.69 -27.59
N VAL A 32 17.36 0.05 -26.58
CA VAL A 32 18.55 -0.36 -25.81
C VAL A 32 18.29 -1.66 -25.07
N ARG A 33 17.12 -1.78 -24.44
CA ARG A 33 16.70 -2.99 -23.73
C ARG A 33 16.67 -4.19 -24.67
N GLU A 34 16.05 -4.04 -25.85
CA GLU A 34 15.91 -5.14 -26.81
C GLU A 34 17.26 -5.55 -27.41
N LEU A 35 18.16 -4.60 -27.69
CA LEU A 35 19.52 -4.90 -28.18
C LEU A 35 20.36 -5.62 -27.12
N LEU A 36 20.38 -5.10 -25.88
CA LEU A 36 21.03 -5.77 -24.76
C LEU A 36 20.49 -7.19 -24.56
N GLN A 37 19.18 -7.37 -24.66
CA GLN A 37 18.56 -8.68 -24.53
C GLN A 37 19.04 -9.66 -25.61
N ASN A 38 19.06 -9.21 -26.86
CA ASN A 38 19.53 -10.03 -27.98
C ASN A 38 20.99 -10.43 -27.80
N SER A 39 21.83 -9.50 -27.35
CA SER A 39 23.24 -9.77 -27.05
C SER A 39 23.41 -10.77 -25.91
N VAL A 40 22.68 -10.61 -24.80
CA VAL A 40 22.69 -11.59 -23.69
C VAL A 40 22.23 -12.96 -24.15
N ASP A 41 21.15 -13.03 -24.93
CA ASP A 41 20.63 -14.27 -25.48
C ASP A 41 21.66 -14.96 -26.41
N ALA A 42 22.34 -14.20 -27.26
CA ALA A 42 23.36 -14.71 -28.19
C ALA A 42 24.61 -15.22 -27.46
N ILE A 43 25.04 -14.51 -26.41
CA ILE A 43 26.17 -14.94 -25.56
C ILE A 43 25.79 -16.20 -24.80
N THR A 44 24.61 -16.25 -24.17
CA THR A 44 24.14 -17.43 -23.43
C THR A 44 24.03 -18.65 -24.34
N ALA A 45 23.57 -18.48 -25.58
CA ALA A 45 23.51 -19.58 -26.55
C ALA A 45 24.91 -20.16 -26.85
N LEU A 46 25.94 -19.32 -26.96
CA LEU A 46 27.31 -19.77 -27.16
C LEU A 46 27.92 -20.37 -25.89
N HIS A 47 27.67 -19.77 -24.73
CA HIS A 47 28.12 -20.27 -23.44
C HIS A 47 27.55 -21.67 -23.13
N ASN A 48 26.32 -21.97 -23.54
CA ASN A 48 25.73 -23.30 -23.43
C ASN A 48 26.43 -24.37 -24.31
N ILE A 49 27.20 -23.94 -25.31
CA ILE A 49 28.00 -24.82 -26.18
C ILE A 49 29.43 -24.93 -25.65
N ASP A 50 30.00 -23.82 -25.16
CA ASP A 50 31.31 -23.75 -24.53
C ASP A 50 31.22 -23.04 -23.17
N GLU A 51 31.19 -23.82 -22.09
CA GLU A 51 31.07 -23.32 -20.71
C GLU A 51 32.24 -22.41 -20.29
N ASN A 52 33.39 -22.49 -20.97
CA ASN A 52 34.53 -21.61 -20.68
C ASN A 52 34.47 -20.28 -21.44
N TYR A 53 33.42 -20.08 -22.24
CA TYR A 53 33.28 -18.87 -23.05
C TYR A 53 33.01 -17.64 -22.19
N SER A 54 33.87 -16.63 -22.32
CA SER A 54 33.71 -15.34 -21.66
C SER A 54 32.96 -14.36 -22.56
N GLY A 55 31.65 -14.26 -22.34
CA GLY A 55 30.80 -13.28 -23.00
C GLY A 55 31.08 -11.82 -22.61
N ARG A 56 30.92 -10.90 -23.56
CA ARG A 56 30.92 -9.45 -23.33
C ARG A 56 30.05 -8.72 -24.35
N ILE A 57 29.57 -7.55 -23.95
CA ILE A 57 28.82 -6.62 -24.81
C ILE A 57 29.58 -5.30 -24.88
N ASP A 58 29.81 -4.82 -26.09
CA ASP A 58 30.52 -3.58 -26.38
C ASP A 58 29.61 -2.61 -27.09
N VAL A 59 29.46 -1.41 -26.53
CA VAL A 59 28.62 -0.36 -27.09
C VAL A 59 29.48 0.84 -27.47
N PHE A 60 29.52 1.18 -28.74
CA PHE A 60 30.32 2.29 -29.25
C PHE A 60 29.42 3.46 -29.65
N LEU A 61 29.77 4.66 -29.19
CA LEU A 61 29.19 5.92 -29.67
C LEU A 61 30.22 6.64 -30.52
N ASN A 62 30.03 6.60 -31.83
CA ASN A 62 30.99 7.11 -32.80
C ASN A 62 30.84 8.62 -33.01
N GLY A 63 31.93 9.28 -33.43
CA GLY A 63 31.94 10.72 -33.71
C GLY A 63 31.08 11.14 -34.90
N ASP A 64 30.68 10.20 -35.77
CA ASP A 64 29.74 10.43 -36.88
C ASP A 64 28.26 10.37 -36.44
N GLY A 65 28.01 10.22 -35.13
CA GLY A 65 26.67 10.09 -34.55
C GLY A 65 26.08 8.69 -34.67
N SER A 66 26.78 7.72 -35.27
CA SER A 66 26.34 6.32 -35.28
C SER A 66 26.62 5.66 -33.94
N MET A 67 25.79 4.67 -33.63
CA MET A 67 25.95 3.84 -32.44
C MET A 67 25.98 2.38 -32.86
N VAL A 68 26.80 1.62 -32.16
CA VAL A 68 27.11 0.23 -32.44
C VAL A 68 26.89 -0.58 -31.18
N PHE A 69 26.00 -1.57 -31.21
CA PHE A 69 25.96 -2.65 -30.23
C PHE A 69 26.70 -3.85 -30.80
N GLN A 70 27.71 -4.34 -30.11
CA GLN A 70 28.48 -5.52 -30.49
C GLN A 70 28.42 -6.53 -29.36
N ASP A 71 28.15 -7.78 -29.70
CA ASP A 71 28.31 -8.92 -28.81
C ASP A 71 29.24 -9.93 -29.44
N ASN A 72 29.95 -10.67 -28.59
CA ASN A 72 30.73 -11.82 -28.99
C ASN A 72 29.89 -13.11 -28.87
N GLY A 73 28.58 -13.07 -29.13
CA GLY A 73 27.71 -14.24 -28.98
C GLY A 73 27.85 -15.26 -30.12
N ILE A 74 26.87 -16.16 -30.21
CA ILE A 74 26.86 -17.26 -31.21
C ILE A 74 26.85 -16.78 -32.67
N GLY A 75 26.44 -15.53 -32.93
CA GLY A 75 26.29 -14.97 -34.28
C GLY A 75 25.21 -15.65 -35.12
N LEU A 76 25.04 -15.23 -36.36
CA LEU A 76 24.01 -15.70 -37.29
C LEU A 76 24.62 -16.20 -38.60
N LYS A 77 24.04 -17.27 -39.15
CA LYS A 77 24.25 -17.72 -40.53
C LYS A 77 23.29 -16.99 -41.49
N GLU A 78 23.57 -17.09 -42.79
CA GLU A 78 22.71 -16.55 -43.85
C GLU A 78 21.23 -16.96 -43.70
N GLU A 79 20.98 -18.25 -43.52
CA GLU A 79 19.63 -18.81 -43.39
C GLU A 79 18.90 -18.26 -42.14
N GLU A 80 19.65 -18.03 -41.07
CA GLU A 80 19.14 -17.51 -39.80
C GLU A 80 18.85 -16.01 -39.89
N VAL A 81 19.66 -15.25 -40.63
CA VAL A 81 19.37 -13.85 -40.98
C VAL A 81 18.05 -13.76 -41.72
N TYR A 82 17.82 -14.61 -42.72
CA TYR A 82 16.54 -14.65 -43.42
C TYR A 82 15.41 -14.97 -42.44
N ARG A 83 15.54 -16.05 -41.66
CA ARG A 83 14.47 -16.50 -40.75
C ARG A 83 14.13 -15.48 -39.66
N PHE A 84 15.13 -14.89 -39.00
CA PHE A 84 14.91 -14.04 -37.82
C PHE A 84 14.74 -12.55 -38.14
N LEU A 85 15.38 -12.05 -39.21
CA LEU A 85 15.36 -10.62 -39.51
C LEU A 85 14.34 -10.25 -40.59
N THR A 86 13.90 -11.21 -41.43
CA THR A 86 12.97 -10.93 -42.53
C THR A 86 11.54 -11.41 -42.27
N VAL A 87 11.36 -12.45 -41.43
CA VAL A 87 10.03 -12.99 -41.09
C VAL A 87 9.61 -12.52 -39.70
N ILE A 88 8.58 -11.69 -39.65
CA ILE A 88 8.15 -11.05 -38.41
C ILE A 88 7.35 -12.03 -37.56
N GLY A 89 7.73 -12.15 -36.29
CA GLY A 89 7.12 -13.09 -35.37
C GLY A 89 7.76 -14.48 -35.40
N GLU A 90 8.70 -14.75 -36.29
CA GLU A 90 9.48 -15.98 -36.30
C GLU A 90 10.73 -15.80 -35.44
N SER A 91 10.65 -16.27 -34.19
CA SER A 91 11.81 -16.39 -33.30
C SER A 91 12.35 -17.82 -33.38
N SER A 92 13.66 -17.99 -33.22
CA SER A 92 14.35 -19.29 -33.15
C SER A 92 13.79 -20.28 -32.12
N LYS A 93 12.91 -19.79 -31.24
CA LYS A 93 12.71 -20.28 -29.89
C LYS A 93 11.27 -20.66 -29.60
N ARG A 94 10.40 -20.78 -30.61
CA ARG A 94 9.01 -21.24 -30.44
C ARG A 94 8.88 -22.76 -30.26
N ASP A 95 9.84 -23.53 -30.78
CA ASP A 95 9.74 -25.00 -30.86
C ASP A 95 10.76 -25.78 -29.99
N THR A 96 11.51 -25.12 -29.11
CA THR A 96 12.47 -25.78 -28.20
C THR A 96 11.91 -25.94 -26.78
N PRO A 97 12.11 -27.09 -26.09
CA PRO A 97 11.71 -27.28 -24.69
C PRO A 97 12.26 -26.21 -23.72
N ASP A 98 13.42 -25.63 -24.04
CA ASP A 98 14.09 -24.57 -23.26
C ASP A 98 13.69 -23.14 -23.66
N ALA A 99 12.56 -22.99 -24.36
CA ALA A 99 12.01 -21.67 -24.70
C ALA A 99 11.71 -20.80 -23.46
N ASP A 100 11.66 -21.41 -22.28
CA ASP A 100 11.48 -20.76 -20.98
C ASP A 100 12.71 -20.01 -20.47
N ASP A 101 13.93 -20.22 -21.02
CA ASP A 101 15.15 -19.54 -20.55
C ASP A 101 15.45 -18.22 -21.28
N PHE A 102 14.86 -18.00 -22.45
CA PHE A 102 15.07 -16.77 -23.22
C PHE A 102 13.96 -15.73 -23.01
N ILE A 103 14.33 -14.45 -22.90
CA ILE A 103 13.33 -13.37 -22.72
C ILE A 103 12.74 -12.93 -24.08
N GLY A 104 13.45 -13.13 -25.20
CA GLY A 104 13.06 -12.74 -26.56
C GLY A 104 12.09 -13.68 -27.30
N ARG A 105 10.81 -13.77 -26.88
CA ARG A 105 9.83 -14.70 -27.48
C ARG A 105 9.13 -14.23 -28.76
N PHE A 106 9.00 -12.92 -28.95
CA PHE A 106 8.12 -12.36 -29.98
C PHE A 106 8.79 -12.10 -31.33
N GLY A 107 10.13 -12.11 -31.41
CA GLY A 107 10.85 -11.86 -32.68
C GLY A 107 10.64 -10.46 -33.28
N ILE A 108 10.21 -9.49 -32.46
CA ILE A 108 9.95 -8.10 -32.88
C ILE A 108 10.92 -7.09 -32.25
N GLY A 109 11.84 -7.54 -31.38
CA GLY A 109 12.71 -6.66 -30.59
C GLY A 109 13.55 -5.73 -31.48
N LEU A 110 14.01 -6.20 -32.63
CA LEU A 110 14.77 -5.38 -33.58
C LEU A 110 13.93 -4.26 -34.21
N LEU A 111 12.60 -4.44 -34.36
CA LEU A 111 11.71 -3.41 -34.90
C LEU A 111 11.61 -2.19 -33.98
N SER A 112 11.87 -2.33 -32.68
CA SER A 112 11.95 -1.19 -31.75
C SER A 112 13.02 -0.18 -32.15
N CYS A 113 14.07 -0.61 -32.87
CA CYS A 113 15.12 0.29 -33.35
C CYS A 113 14.59 1.28 -34.40
N PHE A 114 13.58 0.90 -35.20
CA PHE A 114 12.97 1.81 -36.19
C PHE A 114 12.23 2.99 -35.58
N VAL A 115 11.99 2.99 -34.26
CA VAL A 115 11.55 4.20 -33.54
C VAL A 115 12.61 5.29 -33.68
N VAL A 116 13.88 4.94 -33.46
CA VAL A 116 15.00 5.90 -33.38
C VAL A 116 15.88 5.97 -34.64
N THR A 117 15.83 4.99 -35.54
CA THR A 117 16.60 4.96 -36.81
C THR A 117 15.70 4.74 -38.03
N ASN A 118 16.18 5.13 -39.22
CA ASN A 118 15.54 4.78 -40.50
C ASN A 118 16.08 3.46 -41.10
N GLU A 119 17.28 3.04 -40.67
CA GLU A 119 18.03 1.92 -41.22
C GLU A 119 18.71 1.15 -40.08
N ILE A 120 18.59 -0.17 -40.10
CA ILE A 120 19.23 -1.08 -39.15
C ILE A 120 20.20 -1.93 -39.96
N ARG A 121 21.50 -1.83 -39.63
CA ARG A 121 22.53 -2.67 -40.23
C ARG A 121 23.01 -3.69 -39.22
N VAL A 122 22.88 -4.97 -39.54
CA VAL A 122 23.31 -6.11 -38.74
C VAL A 122 24.46 -6.79 -39.46
N GLU A 123 25.60 -6.80 -38.81
CA GLU A 123 26.86 -7.41 -39.25
C GLU A 123 27.09 -8.65 -38.36
N SER A 124 27.19 -9.86 -38.90
CA SER A 124 27.28 -11.06 -38.06
C SER A 124 28.16 -12.16 -38.67
N ARG A 125 28.85 -12.91 -37.81
CA ARG A 125 29.58 -14.14 -38.16
C ARG A 125 29.27 -15.21 -37.12
N SER A 126 28.74 -16.35 -37.58
CA SER A 126 28.37 -17.45 -36.70
C SER A 126 29.59 -18.22 -36.16
N ALA A 127 29.56 -18.53 -34.87
CA ALA A 127 30.46 -19.48 -34.22
C ALA A 127 30.30 -20.91 -34.78
N MET A 128 29.14 -21.21 -35.36
CA MET A 128 28.80 -22.53 -35.93
C MET A 128 29.24 -22.66 -37.40
N GLY A 129 30.14 -21.80 -37.87
CA GLY A 129 30.66 -21.73 -39.23
C GLY A 129 29.76 -20.97 -40.21
N GLY A 130 30.28 -20.70 -41.40
CA GLY A 130 29.64 -19.89 -42.44
C GLY A 130 30.39 -18.59 -42.71
N ASN A 131 30.06 -17.96 -43.84
CA ASN A 131 30.64 -16.67 -44.21
C ASN A 131 30.00 -15.54 -43.40
N PRO A 132 30.73 -14.43 -43.16
CA PRO A 132 30.14 -13.21 -42.62
C PRO A 132 28.96 -12.73 -43.45
N VAL A 133 27.95 -12.19 -42.77
CA VAL A 133 26.73 -11.69 -43.39
C VAL A 133 26.44 -10.28 -42.90
N CYS A 134 26.12 -9.40 -43.83
CA CYS A 134 25.67 -8.04 -43.55
C CYS A 134 24.25 -7.86 -44.08
N TRP A 135 23.31 -7.70 -43.17
CA TRP A 135 21.91 -7.41 -43.45
C TRP A 135 21.59 -5.94 -43.16
N CYS A 136 20.92 -5.27 -44.09
CA CYS A 136 20.54 -3.88 -43.97
C CYS A 136 19.04 -3.74 -44.21
N GLY A 137 18.26 -3.54 -43.15
CA GLY A 137 16.82 -3.34 -43.20
C GLY A 137 16.42 -1.87 -43.08
N LYS A 138 15.42 -1.44 -43.84
CA LYS A 138 14.90 -0.08 -43.85
C LYS A 138 13.46 0.00 -43.36
N VAL A 139 13.09 1.17 -42.84
CA VAL A 139 11.75 1.44 -42.29
C VAL A 139 10.63 1.32 -43.34
N ASP A 140 10.96 1.39 -44.63
CA ASP A 140 10.02 1.19 -45.73
C ASP A 140 9.68 -0.28 -45.98
N GLY A 141 10.29 -1.20 -45.24
CA GLY A 141 10.10 -2.64 -45.34
C GLY A 141 11.02 -3.33 -46.36
N THR A 142 11.92 -2.58 -47.00
CA THR A 142 12.95 -3.16 -47.89
C THR A 142 14.18 -3.59 -47.09
N TYR A 143 14.88 -4.61 -47.57
CA TYR A 143 16.18 -5.01 -46.99
C TYR A 143 17.16 -5.45 -48.09
N GLN A 144 18.44 -5.44 -47.74
CA GLN A 144 19.52 -5.96 -48.58
C GLN A 144 20.43 -6.85 -47.74
N THR A 145 20.88 -7.96 -48.32
CA THR A 145 21.87 -8.85 -47.70
C THR A 145 23.12 -8.88 -48.58
N THR A 146 24.28 -8.75 -47.94
CA THR A 146 25.59 -8.80 -48.59
C THR A 146 26.50 -9.75 -47.82
N PHE A 147 27.46 -10.34 -48.51
CA PHE A 147 28.42 -11.31 -47.96
C PHE A 147 29.82 -10.75 -48.14
N PRO A 148 30.40 -10.13 -47.09
CA PRO A 148 31.75 -9.60 -47.15
C PRO A 148 32.78 -10.73 -47.36
N ASP A 149 33.81 -10.46 -48.14
CA ASP A 149 34.98 -11.35 -48.30
C ASP A 149 35.97 -11.24 -47.13
N GLU A 150 35.81 -10.21 -46.29
CA GLU A 150 36.65 -9.97 -45.11
C GLU A 150 36.26 -10.91 -43.95
N GLU A 151 37.25 -11.44 -43.23
CA GLU A 151 36.96 -12.18 -41.99
C GLU A 151 36.57 -11.23 -40.86
N TRP A 152 35.40 -11.48 -40.27
CA TRP A 152 34.91 -10.75 -39.10
C TRP A 152 35.10 -11.55 -37.82
N GLU A 153 35.07 -10.91 -36.66
CA GLU A 153 35.04 -11.63 -35.39
C GLU A 153 33.71 -12.36 -35.21
N ILE A 154 33.71 -13.44 -34.42
CA ILE A 154 32.50 -14.18 -34.08
C ILE A 154 31.56 -13.29 -33.26
N GLY A 155 30.27 -13.34 -33.57
CA GLY A 155 29.24 -12.59 -32.88
C GLY A 155 28.40 -11.73 -33.82
N SER A 156 27.77 -10.70 -33.26
CA SER A 156 26.92 -9.79 -34.01
C SER A 156 27.19 -8.34 -33.64
N ARG A 157 26.99 -7.47 -34.63
CA ARG A 157 27.12 -6.03 -34.51
C ARG A 157 25.91 -5.36 -35.15
N VAL A 158 25.20 -4.54 -34.37
CA VAL A 158 24.05 -3.76 -34.82
C VAL A 158 24.45 -2.29 -34.87
N VAL A 159 24.40 -1.70 -36.07
CA VAL A 159 24.77 -0.31 -36.32
C VAL A 159 23.50 0.50 -36.59
N LEU A 160 23.31 1.56 -35.82
CA LEU A 160 22.17 2.46 -35.89
C LEU A 160 22.64 3.89 -36.15
N ARG A 161 21.87 4.63 -36.95
CA ARG A 161 22.03 6.09 -37.12
C ARG A 161 20.75 6.78 -36.65
N PRO A 162 20.83 7.74 -35.72
CA PRO A 162 19.63 8.36 -35.18
C PRO A 162 18.90 9.19 -36.24
N LYS A 163 17.57 9.20 -36.17
CA LYS A 163 16.75 10.25 -36.78
C LYS A 163 17.05 11.57 -36.05
N ASN A 164 16.87 12.70 -36.75
CA ASN A 164 17.12 14.03 -36.19
C ASN A 164 16.35 14.28 -34.88
N GLU A 165 15.10 13.82 -34.79
CA GLU A 165 14.23 13.91 -33.61
C GLU A 165 14.76 13.15 -32.37
N TRP A 166 15.51 12.07 -32.58
CA TRP A 166 16.00 11.18 -31.51
C TRP A 166 17.52 11.25 -31.31
N ALA A 167 18.21 12.18 -31.97
CA ALA A 167 19.67 12.34 -31.88
C ALA A 167 20.16 12.53 -30.43
N HIS A 168 19.37 13.21 -29.59
CA HIS A 168 19.68 13.42 -28.17
C HIS A 168 19.81 12.12 -27.36
N LEU A 169 19.15 11.03 -27.77
CA LEU A 169 19.27 9.72 -27.10
C LEU A 169 20.62 9.05 -27.34
N PHE A 170 21.34 9.47 -28.37
CA PHE A 170 22.66 8.94 -28.76
C PHE A 170 23.79 9.79 -28.16
N GLU A 171 23.46 10.89 -27.46
CA GLU A 171 24.43 11.66 -26.69
C GLU A 171 24.91 10.85 -25.48
N TYR A 172 26.22 10.84 -25.25
CA TYR A 172 26.87 9.96 -24.28
C TYR A 172 26.23 9.98 -22.88
N GLU A 173 25.96 11.14 -22.29
CA GLU A 173 25.39 11.23 -20.93
C GLU A 173 23.94 10.70 -20.85
N VAL A 174 23.15 10.93 -21.89
CA VAL A 174 21.77 10.45 -21.97
C VAL A 174 21.77 8.94 -22.21
N PHE A 175 22.54 8.50 -23.19
CA PHE A 175 22.66 7.10 -23.56
C PHE A 175 23.20 6.25 -22.42
N LYS A 176 24.25 6.72 -21.72
CA LYS A 176 24.82 6.04 -20.56
C LYS A 176 23.78 5.79 -19.48
N LYS A 177 22.91 6.76 -19.19
CA LYS A 177 21.82 6.58 -18.21
C LYS A 177 20.85 5.49 -18.66
N ILE A 178 20.48 5.47 -19.94
CA ILE A 178 19.58 4.44 -20.50
C ILE A 178 20.25 3.06 -20.44
N LEU A 179 21.52 2.98 -20.81
CA LEU A 179 22.30 1.76 -20.82
C LEU A 179 22.48 1.20 -19.41
N VAL A 180 22.81 2.04 -18.42
CA VAL A 180 22.86 1.65 -17.00
C VAL A 180 21.49 1.15 -16.55
N ASN A 181 20.41 1.88 -16.86
CA ASN A 181 19.07 1.53 -16.41
C ASN A 181 18.65 0.10 -16.76
N TYR A 182 18.90 -0.34 -18.00
CA TYR A 182 18.59 -1.71 -18.43
C TYR A 182 19.73 -2.71 -18.18
N GLY A 183 20.98 -2.25 -18.23
CA GLY A 183 22.18 -3.08 -18.25
C GLY A 183 22.79 -3.37 -16.88
N GLU A 184 22.48 -2.58 -15.85
CA GLU A 184 23.16 -2.58 -14.53
C GLU A 184 23.34 -3.97 -13.93
N VAL A 185 22.35 -4.85 -14.11
CA VAL A 185 22.27 -6.17 -13.47
C VAL A 185 22.54 -7.31 -14.44
N LEU A 186 22.84 -7.06 -15.73
CA LEU A 186 23.05 -8.15 -16.70
C LEU A 186 24.21 -9.09 -16.32
N PRO A 187 24.14 -10.38 -16.69
CA PRO A 187 25.13 -11.39 -16.28
C PRO A 187 26.50 -11.25 -16.96
N TYR A 188 26.56 -10.60 -18.12
CA TYR A 188 27.79 -10.39 -18.86
C TYR A 188 28.26 -8.94 -18.72
N PRO A 189 29.57 -8.66 -18.73
CA PRO A 189 30.09 -7.30 -18.68
C PRO A 189 29.63 -6.50 -19.91
N VAL A 190 29.15 -5.28 -19.66
CA VAL A 190 28.72 -4.32 -20.67
C VAL A 190 29.67 -3.14 -20.64
N TYR A 191 30.34 -2.88 -21.76
CA TYR A 191 31.30 -1.79 -21.91
C TYR A 191 30.73 -0.68 -22.80
N LEU A 192 30.89 0.57 -22.38
CA LEU A 192 30.60 1.75 -23.18
C LEU A 192 31.91 2.39 -23.62
N HIS A 193 32.05 2.62 -24.93
CA HIS A 193 33.25 3.14 -25.55
C HIS A 193 33.05 4.58 -26.05
N ARG A 194 33.88 5.50 -25.54
CA ARG A 194 34.00 6.89 -26.04
C ARG A 194 35.45 7.35 -25.93
N GLY A 195 36.31 6.76 -26.75
CA GLY A 195 37.77 6.96 -26.68
C GLY A 195 38.44 6.11 -25.59
N GLU A 196 37.78 5.90 -24.46
CA GLU A 196 38.16 4.94 -23.40
C GLU A 196 37.04 3.91 -23.19
N GLU A 197 37.42 2.73 -22.66
CA GLU A 197 36.52 1.64 -22.28
C GLU A 197 36.03 1.84 -20.85
N GLU A 198 34.72 1.89 -20.64
CA GLU A 198 34.09 2.00 -19.33
C GLU A 198 33.14 0.81 -19.06
N LEU A 199 33.34 0.10 -17.95
CA LEU A 199 32.41 -0.93 -17.49
C LEU A 199 31.14 -0.28 -16.91
N VAL A 200 29.99 -0.62 -17.48
CA VAL A 200 28.70 0.02 -17.20
C VAL A 200 27.93 -0.71 -16.10
N ASN A 201 28.05 -2.04 -16.02
CA ASN A 201 27.22 -2.87 -15.16
C ASN A 201 28.02 -3.54 -14.03
N THR A 202 27.29 -4.11 -13.07
CA THR A 202 27.85 -4.93 -12.00
C THR A 202 27.33 -6.37 -12.15
N PRO A 203 28.07 -7.28 -12.83
CA PRO A 203 27.61 -8.64 -13.10
C PRO A 203 27.38 -9.53 -11.87
N SER A 204 27.81 -9.12 -10.69
CA SER A 204 27.55 -9.84 -9.43
C SER A 204 27.27 -8.83 -8.33
N PRO A 205 26.06 -8.23 -8.32
CA PRO A 205 25.74 -7.21 -7.35
C PRO A 205 25.52 -7.85 -5.97
N VAL A 206 25.88 -7.11 -4.92
CA VAL A 206 25.88 -7.60 -3.53
C VAL A 206 24.52 -8.17 -3.08
N TRP A 207 23.41 -7.62 -3.58
CA TRP A 207 22.07 -8.07 -3.21
C TRP A 207 21.67 -9.43 -3.80
N LEU A 208 22.44 -9.96 -4.75
CA LEU A 208 22.31 -11.33 -5.27
C LEU A 208 23.29 -12.30 -4.59
N ASP A 209 24.23 -11.82 -3.75
CA ASP A 209 25.16 -12.68 -3.02
C ASP A 209 24.46 -13.29 -1.78
N PRO A 210 24.32 -14.63 -1.70
CA PRO A 210 23.71 -15.29 -0.53
C PRO A 210 24.49 -15.06 0.78
N LYS A 211 25.76 -14.64 0.70
CA LYS A 211 26.62 -14.36 1.86
C LYS A 211 26.61 -12.89 2.27
N ALA A 212 25.90 -12.03 1.54
CA ALA A 212 25.84 -10.61 1.86
C ALA A 212 25.28 -10.38 3.27
N THR A 213 25.99 -9.55 4.03
CA THR A 213 25.56 -9.16 5.35
C THR A 213 24.40 -8.17 5.26
N ARG A 214 23.55 -8.17 6.28
CA ARG A 214 22.44 -7.21 6.41
C ARG A 214 22.87 -5.74 6.28
N LYS A 215 24.06 -5.40 6.76
CA LYS A 215 24.62 -4.05 6.64
C LYS A 215 24.90 -3.70 5.17
N GLU A 216 25.56 -4.60 4.45
CA GLU A 216 25.85 -4.39 3.03
C GLU A 216 24.58 -4.27 2.20
N LEU A 217 23.54 -5.06 2.51
CA LEU A 217 22.23 -4.95 1.88
C LEU A 217 21.58 -3.58 2.14
N LEU A 218 21.61 -3.09 3.37
CA LEU A 218 21.09 -1.76 3.72
C LEU A 218 21.85 -0.64 2.98
N ASP A 219 23.19 -0.70 2.96
CA ASP A 219 24.03 0.27 2.27
C ASP A 219 23.76 0.27 0.75
N TYR A 220 23.54 -0.91 0.16
CA TYR A 220 23.15 -1.04 -1.25
C TYR A 220 21.76 -0.45 -1.50
N GLY A 221 20.78 -0.76 -0.66
CA GLY A 221 19.43 -0.21 -0.74
C GLY A 221 19.38 1.32 -0.68
N ILE A 222 20.23 1.94 0.14
CA ILE A 222 20.36 3.41 0.21
C ILE A 222 20.83 3.97 -1.14
N LYS A 223 21.82 3.35 -1.78
CA LYS A 223 22.33 3.79 -3.09
C LYS A 223 21.27 3.68 -4.18
N VAL A 224 20.55 2.55 -4.22
CA VAL A 224 19.54 2.28 -5.24
C VAL A 224 18.30 3.15 -5.09
N PHE A 225 17.75 3.22 -3.88
CA PHE A 225 16.47 3.89 -3.63
C PHE A 225 16.61 5.34 -3.14
N GLN A 226 17.86 5.82 -3.00
CA GLN A 226 18.17 7.16 -2.46
C GLN A 226 17.46 7.43 -1.12
N SER A 227 17.25 6.39 -0.33
CA SER A 227 16.44 6.40 0.89
C SER A 227 16.89 5.30 1.83
N SER A 228 16.94 5.59 3.13
CA SER A 228 17.18 4.58 4.16
C SER A 228 16.01 3.59 4.25
N ALA A 229 16.27 2.46 4.92
CA ALA A 229 15.28 1.49 5.35
C ALA A 229 15.41 1.27 6.86
N LEU A 230 14.31 0.92 7.55
CA LEU A 230 14.37 0.44 8.94
C LEU A 230 15.13 -0.88 9.00
N ASP A 231 14.94 -1.68 7.97
CA ASP A 231 15.56 -2.98 7.86
C ASP A 231 15.55 -3.55 6.45
N ALA A 232 16.39 -4.57 6.20
CA ALA A 232 16.44 -5.33 4.97
C ALA A 232 16.62 -6.83 5.25
N PHE A 233 15.98 -7.69 4.46
CA PHE A 233 16.12 -9.14 4.56
C PHE A 233 16.04 -9.81 3.18
N PRO A 234 16.82 -10.87 2.95
CA PRO A 234 16.80 -11.60 1.68
C PRO A 234 15.48 -12.37 1.50
N ILE A 235 15.06 -12.54 0.25
CA ILE A 235 13.91 -13.34 -0.14
C ILE A 235 14.33 -14.35 -1.21
N ARG A 236 13.80 -15.57 -1.07
CA ARG A 236 13.89 -16.63 -2.08
C ARG A 236 12.55 -17.34 -2.19
N THR A 237 12.05 -17.52 -3.40
CA THR A 237 10.79 -18.23 -3.67
C THR A 237 11.05 -19.42 -4.58
N GLU A 238 10.25 -20.47 -4.45
CA GLU A 238 10.28 -21.60 -5.39
C GLU A 238 9.48 -21.21 -6.64
N HIS A 239 8.28 -20.68 -6.44
CA HIS A 239 7.43 -20.22 -7.54
C HIS A 239 7.97 -18.90 -8.09
N GLY A 240 8.11 -18.84 -9.42
CA GLY A 240 8.68 -17.68 -10.10
C GLY A 240 10.20 -17.54 -9.94
N ARG A 241 10.87 -18.44 -9.19
CA ARG A 241 12.31 -18.41 -8.90
C ARG A 241 12.80 -17.00 -8.60
N ILE A 242 12.22 -16.39 -7.56
CA ILE A 242 12.51 -15.01 -7.19
C ILE A 242 13.62 -15.00 -6.16
N GLU A 243 14.63 -14.18 -6.40
CA GLU A 243 15.75 -13.97 -5.50
C GLU A 243 16.00 -12.47 -5.34
N GLY A 244 16.30 -12.01 -4.13
CA GLY A 244 16.71 -10.64 -3.88
C GLY A 244 16.47 -10.19 -2.45
N VAL A 245 16.10 -8.91 -2.28
CA VAL A 245 16.03 -8.27 -0.97
C VAL A 245 14.76 -7.43 -0.83
N LEU A 246 14.11 -7.57 0.32
CA LEU A 246 12.98 -6.75 0.74
C LEU A 246 13.44 -5.72 1.78
N TYR A 247 12.99 -4.48 1.62
CA TYR A 247 13.36 -3.33 2.46
C TYR A 247 12.14 -2.78 3.18
N VAL A 248 12.22 -2.65 4.50
CA VAL A 248 11.16 -2.08 5.33
C VAL A 248 11.30 -0.56 5.37
N LEU A 249 10.24 0.15 4.96
CA LEU A 249 10.26 1.60 4.85
C LEU A 249 10.41 2.32 6.19
N PRO A 250 11.15 3.44 6.27
CA PRO A 250 11.34 4.22 7.50
C PRO A 250 10.28 5.29 7.75
N PHE A 251 9.31 5.44 6.87
CA PHE A 251 8.26 6.42 6.96
C PHE A 251 6.89 5.80 6.67
N ARG A 252 5.84 6.47 7.13
CA ARG A 252 4.46 6.11 6.79
C ARG A 252 4.20 6.38 5.33
N THR A 253 3.83 5.35 4.59
CA THR A 253 3.33 5.50 3.22
C THR A 253 1.92 6.06 3.27
N GLN A 254 1.66 7.15 2.55
CA GLN A 254 0.30 7.51 2.18
C GLN A 254 -0.11 6.60 1.01
N PHE A 255 -1.37 6.18 0.92
CA PHE A 255 -1.87 5.34 -0.18
C PHE A 255 -1.61 5.94 -1.58
N SER A 256 -1.34 7.25 -1.66
CA SER A 256 -1.02 7.98 -2.90
C SER A 256 0.45 7.91 -3.33
N VAL A 257 1.39 7.60 -2.43
CA VAL A 257 2.83 7.57 -2.76
C VAL A 257 3.17 6.19 -3.31
N ARG A 258 3.42 6.12 -4.62
CA ARG A 258 3.99 4.92 -5.24
C ARG A 258 5.41 4.72 -4.71
N ASN A 259 5.65 3.57 -4.11
CA ASN A 259 7.00 3.18 -3.77
C ASN A 259 7.72 2.76 -5.06
N SER A 260 8.93 3.27 -5.26
CA SER A 260 9.82 2.76 -6.29
C SER A 260 10.26 1.36 -5.90
N HIS A 261 9.96 0.38 -6.75
CA HIS A 261 10.49 -0.98 -6.70
C HIS A 261 11.65 -1.08 -7.70
N LYS A 262 12.42 -2.17 -7.67
CA LYS A 262 13.32 -2.52 -8.76
C LYS A 262 13.17 -4.01 -9.02
N VAL A 263 12.40 -4.34 -10.06
CA VAL A 263 12.07 -5.71 -10.41
C VAL A 263 12.74 -6.06 -11.72
N TYR A 264 13.56 -7.10 -11.68
CA TYR A 264 14.26 -7.67 -12.82
C TYR A 264 13.60 -8.98 -13.21
N LEU A 265 13.55 -9.25 -14.51
CA LEU A 265 13.20 -10.55 -15.06
C LEU A 265 14.45 -11.09 -15.77
N LYS A 266 15.01 -12.20 -15.30
CA LYS A 266 16.27 -12.77 -15.81
C LYS A 266 17.34 -11.70 -16.00
N ARG A 267 17.52 -10.92 -14.94
CA ARG A 267 18.53 -9.86 -14.78
C ARG A 267 18.35 -8.64 -15.70
N MET A 268 17.28 -8.59 -16.48
CA MET A 268 16.86 -7.40 -17.26
C MET A 268 15.84 -6.59 -16.47
N LEU A 269 16.00 -5.27 -16.39
CA LEU A 269 15.04 -4.40 -15.69
C LEU A 269 13.66 -4.50 -16.36
N LEU A 270 12.66 -4.94 -15.59
CA LEU A 270 11.27 -5.04 -16.04
C LEU A 270 10.48 -3.79 -15.65
N SER A 271 10.53 -3.42 -14.37
CA SER A 271 9.77 -2.29 -13.84
C SER A 271 10.42 -1.69 -12.61
N GLU A 272 10.29 -0.37 -12.48
CA GLU A 272 10.62 0.38 -11.26
C GLU A 272 9.37 0.71 -10.42
N ASP A 273 8.20 0.28 -10.88
CA ASP A 273 6.91 0.48 -10.24
C ASP A 273 6.34 -0.86 -9.71
N ASP A 274 5.19 -0.78 -9.02
CA ASP A 274 4.47 -1.96 -8.57
C ASP A 274 3.97 -2.79 -9.77
N CYS A 275 4.59 -3.95 -9.97
CA CYS A 275 4.23 -4.92 -11.00
C CYS A 275 3.29 -6.03 -10.48
N ASN A 276 2.52 -5.75 -9.41
CA ASN A 276 1.62 -6.68 -8.72
C ASN A 276 2.33 -7.90 -8.08
N LEU A 277 3.63 -7.79 -7.80
CA LEU A 277 4.42 -8.88 -7.24
C LEU A 277 4.22 -9.03 -5.73
N LEU A 278 4.07 -7.92 -5.03
CA LEU A 278 3.88 -7.91 -3.58
C LEU A 278 2.40 -8.15 -3.23
N PRO A 279 2.10 -8.74 -2.05
CA PRO A 279 0.76 -8.72 -1.51
C PRO A 279 0.24 -7.28 -1.35
N SER A 280 -1.05 -7.04 -1.58
CA SER A 280 -1.67 -5.70 -1.48
C SER A 280 -1.46 -5.04 -0.12
N TRP A 281 -1.32 -5.84 0.94
CA TRP A 281 -1.07 -5.37 2.29
C TRP A 281 0.40 -4.99 2.57
N ALA A 282 1.35 -5.41 1.74
CA ALA A 282 2.79 -5.25 1.96
C ALA A 282 3.34 -3.91 1.45
N PHE A 283 2.52 -2.87 1.36
CA PHE A 283 2.93 -1.54 0.85
C PHE A 283 4.03 -0.86 1.69
N PHE A 284 4.31 -1.32 2.91
CA PHE A 284 5.42 -0.83 3.74
C PHE A 284 6.77 -1.47 3.36
N ILE A 285 6.79 -2.29 2.31
CA ILE A 285 7.96 -2.97 1.76
C ILE A 285 8.31 -2.40 0.38
N ARG A 286 9.60 -2.16 0.14
CA ARG A 286 10.18 -2.05 -1.20
C ARG A 286 10.89 -3.35 -1.56
N CYS A 287 10.90 -3.69 -2.84
CA CYS A 287 11.58 -4.88 -3.33
C CYS A 287 12.65 -4.51 -4.35
N LEU A 288 13.80 -5.17 -4.20
CA LEU A 288 14.86 -5.26 -5.19
C LEU A 288 15.04 -6.75 -5.48
N VAL A 289 14.47 -7.23 -6.58
CA VAL A 289 14.34 -8.67 -6.83
C VAL A 289 14.57 -9.01 -8.29
N ASN A 290 15.12 -10.20 -8.53
CA ASN A 290 15.17 -10.84 -9.84
C ASN A 290 14.21 -12.04 -9.85
N ALA A 291 13.43 -12.18 -10.91
CA ALA A 291 12.57 -13.33 -11.15
C ALA A 291 13.00 -14.07 -12.42
N ASP A 292 13.24 -15.38 -12.33
CA ASP A 292 13.65 -16.19 -13.49
C ASP A 292 12.54 -17.12 -14.01
N GLY A 293 11.48 -17.32 -13.22
CA GLY A 293 10.38 -18.23 -13.53
C GLY A 293 9.05 -17.55 -13.86
N LEU A 294 9.02 -16.22 -13.96
CA LEU A 294 7.81 -15.46 -14.29
C LEU A 294 7.76 -15.05 -15.76
N LEU A 295 6.55 -14.74 -16.25
CA LEU A 295 6.33 -14.27 -17.61
C LEU A 295 5.97 -12.78 -17.60
N SER A 296 6.54 -12.01 -18.52
CA SER A 296 6.19 -10.60 -18.73
C SER A 296 5.06 -10.42 -19.74
N THR A 297 4.35 -9.30 -19.64
CA THR A 297 3.42 -8.83 -20.69
C THR A 297 4.17 -8.54 -21.99
N ALA A 298 3.43 -8.37 -23.10
CA ALA A 298 4.02 -7.97 -24.38
C ALA A 298 4.74 -6.60 -24.32
N SER A 299 4.27 -5.67 -23.48
CA SER A 299 4.96 -4.38 -23.24
C SER A 299 6.25 -4.54 -22.43
N ARG A 300 6.42 -5.66 -21.71
CA ARG A 300 7.52 -5.91 -20.76
C ARG A 300 7.65 -4.83 -19.68
N GLU A 301 6.52 -4.40 -19.16
CA GLU A 301 6.45 -3.42 -18.06
C GLU A 301 5.81 -4.02 -16.80
N SER A 302 5.25 -5.23 -16.92
CA SER A 302 4.56 -5.94 -15.84
C SER A 302 4.60 -7.45 -16.09
N PHE A 303 4.27 -8.22 -15.07
CA PHE A 303 4.08 -9.65 -15.20
C PHE A 303 2.70 -9.99 -15.74
N VAL A 304 2.60 -11.14 -16.42
CA VAL A 304 1.31 -11.72 -16.81
C VAL A 304 0.59 -12.20 -15.54
N SER A 305 -0.68 -11.84 -15.41
CA SER A 305 -1.52 -12.30 -14.30
C SER A 305 -1.91 -13.77 -14.51
N ASN A 306 -1.09 -14.69 -13.99
CA ASN A 306 -1.30 -16.14 -14.01
C ASN A 306 -1.16 -16.74 -12.60
N ASP A 307 -1.38 -18.06 -12.48
CA ASP A 307 -1.25 -18.77 -11.19
C ASP A 307 0.18 -18.71 -10.63
N SER A 308 1.20 -18.77 -11.49
CA SER A 308 2.61 -18.65 -11.08
C SER A 308 2.89 -17.34 -10.34
N LEU A 309 2.43 -16.19 -10.88
CA LEU A 309 2.56 -14.90 -10.20
C LEU A 309 1.77 -14.87 -8.88
N LYS A 310 0.57 -15.47 -8.85
CA LYS A 310 -0.27 -15.53 -7.65
C LYS A 310 0.39 -16.34 -6.54
N ASP A 311 0.99 -17.47 -6.87
CA ASP A 311 1.68 -18.34 -5.92
C ASP A 311 3.00 -17.72 -5.43
N ALA A 312 3.80 -17.12 -6.34
CA ALA A 312 5.00 -16.38 -5.97
C ALA A 312 4.69 -15.23 -4.98
N ARG A 313 3.62 -14.46 -5.24
CA ARG A 313 3.14 -13.41 -4.33
C ARG A 313 2.72 -13.95 -2.97
N LYS A 314 2.11 -15.14 -2.93
CA LYS A 314 1.73 -15.80 -1.67
C LYS A 314 2.97 -16.21 -0.88
N GLU A 315 3.98 -16.78 -1.53
CA GLU A 315 5.27 -17.13 -0.90
C GLU A 315 6.00 -15.90 -0.33
N ILE A 316 6.06 -14.80 -1.10
CA ILE A 316 6.58 -13.52 -0.60
C ILE A 316 5.81 -13.08 0.66
N GLY A 317 4.48 -13.19 0.62
CA GLY A 317 3.63 -12.86 1.76
C GLY A 317 3.95 -13.70 3.00
N VAL A 318 4.18 -15.00 2.85
CA VAL A 318 4.60 -15.90 3.94
C VAL A 318 5.97 -15.49 4.49
N ALA A 319 6.95 -15.26 3.63
CA ALA A 319 8.30 -14.88 4.05
C ALA A 319 8.33 -13.54 4.82
N ILE A 320 7.52 -12.55 4.40
CA ILE A 320 7.37 -11.31 5.16
C ILE A 320 6.82 -11.58 6.58
N LYS A 321 5.84 -12.47 6.73
CA LYS A 321 5.30 -12.83 8.05
C LYS A 321 6.31 -13.56 8.92
N GLU A 322 7.07 -14.48 8.34
CA GLU A 322 8.14 -15.20 9.04
C GLU A 322 9.24 -14.26 9.52
N TYR A 323 9.65 -13.32 8.68
CA TYR A 323 10.58 -12.25 9.04
C TYR A 323 10.05 -11.42 10.23
N LEU A 324 8.79 -10.97 10.17
CA LEU A 324 8.16 -10.21 11.25
C LEU A 324 8.11 -11.03 12.55
N ARG A 325 7.81 -12.33 12.47
CA ARG A 325 7.81 -13.25 13.62
C ARG A 325 9.21 -13.40 14.23
N ALA A 326 10.23 -13.55 13.39
CA ALA A 326 11.62 -13.65 13.83
C ALA A 326 12.10 -12.36 14.53
N LEU A 327 11.66 -11.18 14.06
CA LEU A 327 11.99 -9.92 14.72
C LEU A 327 11.43 -9.83 16.14
N VAL A 328 10.21 -10.32 16.39
CA VAL A 328 9.62 -10.35 17.74
C VAL A 328 10.50 -11.13 18.72
N GLN A 329 11.10 -12.22 18.27
CA GLN A 329 11.91 -13.11 19.10
C GLN A 329 13.35 -12.61 19.24
N ASN A 330 13.96 -12.15 18.14
CA ASN A 330 15.41 -11.96 18.06
C ASN A 330 15.84 -10.48 18.06
N ASN A 331 14.97 -9.55 17.66
CA ASN A 331 15.33 -8.13 17.54
C ASN A 331 14.13 -7.20 17.79
N ARG A 332 13.70 -7.15 19.06
CA ARG A 332 12.54 -6.38 19.48
C ARG A 332 12.68 -4.87 19.28
N SER A 333 13.91 -4.34 19.25
CA SER A 333 14.16 -2.92 18.98
C SER A 333 13.73 -2.52 17.57
N VAL A 334 14.12 -3.31 16.55
CA VAL A 334 13.70 -3.08 15.16
C VAL A 334 12.19 -3.27 15.02
N PHE A 335 11.64 -4.31 15.63
CA PHE A 335 10.19 -4.55 15.63
C PHE A 335 9.39 -3.35 16.17
N ASN A 336 9.82 -2.77 17.30
CA ASN A 336 9.17 -1.59 17.87
C ASN A 336 9.25 -0.38 16.92
N LYS A 337 10.40 -0.15 16.28
CA LYS A 337 10.52 0.93 15.27
C LYS A 337 9.56 0.72 14.10
N ILE A 338 9.41 -0.52 13.64
CA ILE A 338 8.42 -0.86 12.59
C ILE A 338 7.01 -0.55 13.07
N LEU A 339 6.64 -0.89 14.31
CA LEU A 339 5.33 -0.59 14.87
C LEU A 339 5.08 0.92 15.02
N ASP A 340 6.05 1.68 15.51
CA ASP A 340 5.91 3.13 15.70
C ASP A 340 5.57 3.83 14.37
N VAL A 341 6.22 3.39 13.30
CA VAL A 341 5.95 3.86 11.95
C VAL A 341 4.66 3.26 11.39
N HIS A 342 4.48 1.94 11.43
CA HIS A 342 3.50 1.21 10.62
C HIS A 342 2.32 0.58 11.39
N HIS A 343 2.08 0.88 12.67
CA HIS A 343 1.01 0.21 13.43
C HIS A 343 -0.38 0.34 12.80
N PHE A 344 -0.73 1.48 12.18
CA PHE A 344 -2.02 1.67 11.51
C PHE A 344 -2.23 0.67 10.38
N HIS A 345 -1.16 0.45 9.63
CA HIS A 345 -1.10 -0.49 8.54
C HIS A 345 -1.17 -1.92 9.05
N ILE A 346 -0.36 -2.27 10.05
CA ILE A 346 -0.40 -3.59 10.70
C ILE A 346 -1.80 -3.89 11.26
N LYS A 347 -2.52 -2.89 11.81
CA LYS A 347 -3.92 -3.02 12.23
C LYS A 347 -4.84 -3.44 11.07
N ALA A 348 -4.71 -2.80 9.91
CA ALA A 348 -5.48 -3.17 8.72
C ALA A 348 -5.23 -4.64 8.33
N ILE A 349 -3.96 -5.06 8.30
CA ILE A 349 -3.58 -6.42 7.88
C ILE A 349 -4.05 -7.47 8.90
N ALA A 350 -3.89 -7.20 10.19
CA ALA A 350 -4.39 -8.06 11.27
C ALA A 350 -5.92 -8.21 11.21
N SER A 351 -6.63 -7.21 10.70
CA SER A 351 -8.09 -7.29 10.52
C SER A 351 -8.50 -8.32 9.46
N GLU A 352 -7.63 -8.61 8.50
CA GLU A 352 -7.85 -9.60 7.44
C GLU A 352 -7.18 -10.95 7.75
N ASP A 353 -6.00 -10.95 8.39
CA ASP A 353 -5.19 -12.14 8.61
C ASP A 353 -5.11 -12.58 10.09
N ASN A 354 -5.57 -13.81 10.38
CA ASN A 354 -5.61 -14.36 11.74
C ASN A 354 -4.22 -14.61 12.35
N GLU A 355 -3.25 -14.95 11.54
CA GLU A 355 -1.89 -15.28 12.00
C GLU A 355 -1.17 -14.00 12.40
N LEU A 356 -1.25 -12.97 11.56
CA LEU A 356 -0.70 -11.66 11.87
C LEU A 356 -1.41 -11.00 13.05
N LEU A 357 -2.74 -11.18 13.15
CA LEU A 357 -3.48 -10.73 14.33
C LEU A 357 -2.89 -11.32 15.61
N ARG A 358 -2.67 -12.64 15.67
CA ARG A 358 -2.08 -13.29 16.84
C ARG A 358 -0.66 -12.79 17.12
N LEU A 359 0.12 -12.53 16.08
CA LEU A 359 1.50 -12.06 16.22
C LEU A 359 1.58 -10.63 16.77
N PHE A 360 0.71 -9.74 16.28
CA PHE A 360 0.83 -8.31 16.51
C PHE A 360 -0.08 -7.76 17.61
N MET A 361 -1.25 -8.38 17.86
CA MET A 361 -2.30 -7.76 18.68
C MET A 361 -1.77 -7.19 19.98
N ASP A 362 -1.01 -7.98 20.75
CA ASP A 362 -0.48 -7.60 22.06
C ASP A 362 0.41 -6.34 22.05
N TYR A 363 0.98 -5.99 20.89
CA TYR A 363 1.88 -4.86 20.70
C TYR A 363 1.18 -3.66 20.07
N LEU A 364 0.00 -3.85 19.47
CA LEU A 364 -0.72 -2.78 18.80
C LEU A 364 -1.20 -1.71 19.80
N PRO A 365 -0.99 -0.42 19.50
CA PRO A 365 -1.42 0.66 20.38
C PRO A 365 -2.91 0.94 20.22
N PHE A 366 -3.60 1.14 21.34
CA PHE A 366 -5.00 1.55 21.41
C PHE A 366 -5.12 2.79 22.30
N GLU A 367 -5.97 3.74 21.91
CA GLU A 367 -6.34 4.84 22.80
C GLU A 367 -7.26 4.30 23.90
N THR A 368 -6.97 4.68 25.15
CA THR A 368 -7.79 4.33 26.30
C THR A 368 -8.05 5.54 27.17
N ASN A 369 -8.98 5.44 28.12
CA ASN A 369 -9.22 6.47 29.13
C ASN A 369 -8.01 6.75 30.05
N LYS A 370 -6.93 5.95 29.95
CA LYS A 370 -5.64 6.15 30.63
C LYS A 370 -4.48 6.40 29.65
N GLY A 371 -4.77 6.98 28.49
CA GLY A 371 -3.79 7.26 27.43
C GLY A 371 -3.60 6.10 26.46
N ILE A 372 -2.59 6.18 25.59
CA ILE A 372 -2.27 5.12 24.63
C ILE A 372 -1.62 3.94 25.35
N ARG A 373 -2.13 2.73 25.13
CA ARG A 373 -1.60 1.49 25.70
C ARG A 373 -1.53 0.40 24.64
N SER A 374 -0.59 -0.53 24.79
CA SER A 374 -0.61 -1.75 23.97
C SER A 374 -1.75 -2.67 24.40
N PHE A 375 -2.30 -3.46 23.47
CA PHE A 375 -3.36 -4.41 23.82
C PHE A 375 -2.93 -5.44 24.87
N GLY A 376 -1.65 -5.86 24.85
CA GLY A 376 -1.11 -6.77 25.86
C GLY A 376 -1.23 -6.19 27.27
N SER A 377 -0.98 -4.89 27.43
CA SER A 377 -1.21 -4.19 28.71
C SER A 377 -2.69 -4.13 29.07
N ILE A 378 -3.56 -3.91 28.10
CA ILE A 378 -5.01 -3.84 28.30
C ILE A 378 -5.55 -5.20 28.79
N ARG A 379 -5.27 -6.30 28.07
CA ARG A 379 -5.75 -7.64 28.45
C ARG A 379 -5.14 -8.17 29.74
N SER A 380 -3.92 -7.74 30.08
CA SER A 380 -3.30 -8.12 31.36
C SER A 380 -3.97 -7.46 32.57
N SER A 381 -4.73 -6.38 32.36
CA SER A 381 -5.37 -5.63 33.45
C SER A 381 -6.70 -6.26 33.86
N ASN A 382 -7.45 -6.84 32.92
CA ASN A 382 -8.77 -7.43 33.17
C ASN A 382 -9.14 -8.42 32.07
N ASN A 383 -9.90 -9.48 32.41
CA ASN A 383 -10.40 -10.43 31.41
C ASN A 383 -11.51 -9.83 30.54
N THR A 384 -12.27 -8.87 31.09
CA THR A 384 -13.27 -8.10 30.34
C THR A 384 -12.63 -6.88 29.71
N ILE A 385 -12.65 -6.83 28.39
CA ILE A 385 -12.23 -5.69 27.59
C ILE A 385 -13.44 -4.79 27.37
N TYR A 386 -13.41 -3.60 27.94
CA TYR A 386 -14.43 -2.58 27.73
C TYR A 386 -14.06 -1.70 26.53
N TYR A 387 -15.01 -1.43 25.64
CA TYR A 387 -14.77 -0.57 24.49
C TYR A 387 -15.97 0.31 24.13
N THR A 388 -15.72 1.39 23.39
CA THR A 388 -16.75 2.25 22.78
C THR A 388 -16.61 2.23 21.26
N ARG A 389 -17.74 2.24 20.53
CA ARG A 389 -17.76 2.23 19.05
C ARG A 389 -17.46 3.55 18.40
N ASN A 390 -17.82 4.65 19.06
CA ASN A 390 -17.70 5.98 18.48
C ASN A 390 -16.94 6.91 19.44
N LEU A 391 -16.42 8.00 18.88
CA LEU A 391 -15.56 8.93 19.58
C LEU A 391 -16.33 9.80 20.57
N GLU A 392 -17.63 10.02 20.33
CA GLU A 392 -18.52 10.83 21.16
C GLU A 392 -18.84 10.11 22.48
N ASP A 393 -19.25 8.85 22.39
CA ASP A 393 -19.43 7.94 23.53
C ASP A 393 -18.14 7.85 24.32
N PHE A 394 -17.01 7.60 23.66
CA PHE A 394 -15.72 7.51 24.34
C PHE A 394 -15.43 8.74 25.22
N ARG A 395 -15.67 9.94 24.69
CA ARG A 395 -15.43 11.20 25.40
C ARG A 395 -16.29 11.35 26.65
N GLN A 396 -17.53 10.87 26.60
CA GLN A 396 -18.45 10.95 27.75
C GLN A 396 -18.12 9.88 28.79
N VAL A 397 -17.93 8.63 28.35
CA VAL A 397 -17.77 7.52 29.28
C VAL A 397 -16.39 7.43 29.90
N ARG A 398 -15.34 7.96 29.24
CA ARG A 398 -13.94 7.78 29.69
C ARG A 398 -13.70 8.18 31.15
N ARG A 399 -14.33 9.28 31.59
CA ARG A 399 -14.15 9.83 32.96
C ARG A 399 -14.90 8.99 33.98
N ILE A 400 -16.16 8.66 33.68
CA ILE A 400 -17.05 7.87 34.55
C ILE A 400 -16.48 6.47 34.73
N ALA A 401 -16.19 5.79 33.62
CA ALA A 401 -15.61 4.46 33.63
C ALA A 401 -14.25 4.46 34.35
N GLY A 402 -13.43 5.50 34.16
CA GLY A 402 -12.17 5.68 34.88
C GLY A 402 -12.35 5.79 36.40
N ALA A 403 -13.35 6.55 36.87
CA ALA A 403 -13.69 6.67 38.29
C ALA A 403 -14.21 5.35 38.89
N GLN A 404 -14.88 4.53 38.09
CA GLN A 404 -15.32 3.18 38.46
C GLN A 404 -14.21 2.12 38.32
N GLY A 405 -12.98 2.52 37.99
CA GLY A 405 -11.84 1.60 37.83
C GLY A 405 -11.82 0.82 36.51
N ARG A 406 -12.75 1.07 35.58
CA ARG A 406 -12.83 0.40 34.28
C ARG A 406 -11.88 1.05 33.27
N LEU A 407 -11.05 0.22 32.63
CA LEU A 407 -10.20 0.61 31.51
C LEU A 407 -11.00 0.45 30.21
N VAL A 408 -11.26 1.57 29.52
CA VAL A 408 -12.09 1.58 28.30
C VAL A 408 -11.24 1.91 27.10
N VAL A 409 -11.37 1.10 26.06
CA VAL A 409 -10.72 1.25 24.76
C VAL A 409 -11.58 2.10 23.82
N ASN A 410 -10.99 3.12 23.20
CA ASN A 410 -11.63 3.81 22.10
C ASN A 410 -11.49 2.97 20.82
N ALA A 411 -12.58 2.33 20.38
CA ALA A 411 -12.60 1.55 19.15
C ALA A 411 -13.20 2.30 17.95
N ALA A 412 -13.33 3.64 18.06
CA ALA A 412 -13.86 4.48 16.99
C ALA A 412 -12.91 4.63 15.79
N TYR A 413 -11.63 4.29 15.97
CA TYR A 413 -10.66 4.32 14.89
C TYR A 413 -10.84 3.13 13.95
N THR A 414 -10.43 3.33 12.70
CA THR A 414 -10.51 2.31 11.65
C THR A 414 -9.84 1.01 12.10
N PHE A 415 -10.53 -0.11 11.90
CA PHE A 415 -10.14 -1.48 12.27
C PHE A 415 -10.17 -1.85 13.75
N ASP A 416 -10.17 -0.90 14.69
CA ASP A 416 -10.00 -1.22 16.12
C ASP A 416 -11.12 -2.12 16.66
N GLU A 417 -12.39 -1.80 16.39
CA GLU A 417 -13.52 -2.65 16.79
C GLU A 417 -13.43 -4.06 16.15
N THR A 418 -13.12 -4.11 14.85
CA THR A 418 -12.98 -5.36 14.09
C THR A 418 -11.89 -6.24 14.69
N LEU A 419 -10.75 -5.65 15.02
CA LEU A 419 -9.61 -6.32 15.65
C LEU A 419 -9.98 -6.88 17.02
N LEU A 420 -10.61 -6.08 17.88
CA LEU A 420 -11.05 -6.51 19.21
C LEU A 420 -12.01 -7.71 19.11
N LYS A 421 -13.06 -7.58 18.29
CA LYS A 421 -14.06 -8.65 18.07
C LYS A 421 -13.40 -9.91 17.52
N LYS A 422 -12.52 -9.79 16.53
CA LYS A 422 -11.85 -10.92 15.89
C LYS A 422 -10.87 -11.60 16.85
N TYR A 423 -10.09 -10.85 17.61
CA TYR A 423 -9.13 -11.40 18.57
C TYR A 423 -9.84 -12.16 19.69
N ILE A 424 -10.94 -11.63 20.21
CA ILE A 424 -11.69 -12.27 21.30
C ILE A 424 -12.41 -13.55 20.83
N ARG A 425 -12.89 -13.59 19.57
CA ARG A 425 -13.37 -14.86 18.97
C ARG A 425 -12.30 -15.95 18.92
N LEU A 426 -11.02 -15.57 18.78
CA LEU A 426 -9.89 -16.50 18.76
C LEU A 426 -9.39 -16.85 20.18
N ASN A 427 -9.76 -16.09 21.22
CA ASN A 427 -9.29 -16.24 22.59
C ASN A 427 -10.49 -16.21 23.55
N GLN A 428 -11.08 -17.38 23.81
CA GLN A 428 -12.34 -17.52 24.58
C GLN A 428 -12.22 -17.16 26.07
N GLU A 429 -11.00 -16.94 26.58
CA GLU A 429 -10.76 -16.51 27.96
C GLU A 429 -11.09 -15.03 28.19
N LEU A 430 -11.15 -14.24 27.12
CA LEU A 430 -11.46 -12.81 27.17
C LEU A 430 -12.94 -12.57 26.83
N SER A 431 -13.54 -11.57 27.46
CA SER A 431 -14.87 -11.07 27.10
C SER A 431 -14.76 -9.65 26.52
N LEU A 432 -15.70 -9.30 25.62
CA LEU A 432 -15.79 -7.98 25.02
C LEU A 432 -17.11 -7.34 25.44
N GLU A 433 -17.04 -6.20 26.13
CA GLU A 433 -18.21 -5.46 26.57
C GLU A 433 -18.21 -4.05 25.99
N GLU A 434 -19.27 -3.74 25.27
CA GLU A 434 -19.51 -2.39 24.76
C GLU A 434 -20.09 -1.52 25.88
N ILE A 435 -19.43 -0.39 26.12
CA ILE A 435 -19.91 0.67 27.02
C ILE A 435 -20.42 1.81 26.16
N SER A 436 -21.71 2.10 26.29
CA SER A 436 -22.33 3.33 25.80
C SER A 436 -22.79 4.19 26.98
N PRO A 437 -22.98 5.51 26.77
CA PRO A 437 -23.59 6.37 27.78
C PRO A 437 -24.95 5.84 28.26
N ALA A 438 -25.82 5.36 27.35
CA ALA A 438 -27.12 4.78 27.70
C ALA A 438 -27.00 3.55 28.61
N ARG A 439 -26.07 2.63 28.30
CA ARG A 439 -25.84 1.44 29.15
C ARG A 439 -25.33 1.80 30.54
N LEU A 440 -24.45 2.81 30.63
CA LEU A 440 -24.02 3.31 31.94
C LEU A 440 -25.18 3.91 32.73
N LEU A 441 -26.12 4.62 32.08
CA LEU A 441 -27.31 5.12 32.74
C LEU A 441 -28.17 3.99 33.33
N GLU A 442 -28.26 2.84 32.65
CA GLU A 442 -29.00 1.67 33.16
C GLU A 442 -28.30 1.02 34.37
N GLU A 443 -26.96 1.06 34.40
CA GLU A 443 -26.17 0.50 35.51
C GLU A 443 -26.14 1.39 36.76
N PHE A 444 -26.42 2.69 36.62
CA PHE A 444 -26.45 3.63 37.75
C PHE A 444 -27.59 3.32 38.72
N ALA A 445 -27.29 3.44 40.02
CA ALA A 445 -28.24 3.15 41.07
C ALA A 445 -29.39 4.18 41.07
N GLU A 446 -30.62 3.67 41.15
CA GLU A 446 -31.82 4.48 41.25
C GLU A 446 -31.87 5.19 42.60
N VAL A 447 -32.45 6.39 42.61
CA VAL A 447 -32.68 7.16 43.85
C VAL A 447 -34.05 6.78 44.42
N GLU A 448 -34.17 6.69 45.74
CA GLU A 448 -35.47 6.42 46.37
C GLU A 448 -36.53 7.43 45.92
N GLY A 449 -37.63 6.93 45.32
CA GLY A 449 -38.64 7.75 44.65
C GLY A 449 -39.59 8.49 45.60
N ASN A 450 -39.06 9.36 46.45
CA ASN A 450 -39.84 10.25 47.30
C ASN A 450 -40.54 11.36 46.47
N LYS A 451 -41.47 12.09 47.10
CA LYS A 451 -42.27 13.13 46.42
C LYS A 451 -41.40 14.27 45.87
N GLU A 452 -40.30 14.59 46.54
CA GLU A 452 -39.38 15.67 46.16
C GLU A 452 -38.59 15.32 44.90
N HIS A 453 -38.01 14.13 44.83
CA HIS A 453 -37.25 13.64 43.67
C HIS A 453 -38.13 13.55 42.42
N ARG A 454 -39.35 13.01 42.55
CA ARG A 454 -40.30 12.96 41.43
C ARG A 454 -40.71 14.36 40.95
N SER A 455 -40.88 15.29 41.90
CA SER A 455 -41.20 16.68 41.56
C SER A 455 -40.04 17.35 40.83
N PHE A 456 -38.79 17.10 41.25
CA PHE A 456 -37.60 17.61 40.59
C PHE A 456 -37.49 17.12 39.14
N GLU A 457 -37.60 15.81 38.91
CA GLU A 457 -37.54 15.24 37.56
C GLU A 457 -38.60 15.82 36.64
N THR A 458 -39.83 15.98 37.14
CA THR A 458 -40.95 16.54 36.38
C THR A 458 -40.67 17.99 36.00
N LYS A 459 -40.26 18.83 36.96
CA LYS A 459 -39.94 20.24 36.73
C LYS A 459 -38.79 20.41 35.74
N ALA A 460 -37.70 19.66 35.92
CA ALA A 460 -36.54 19.73 35.03
C ALA A 460 -36.90 19.26 33.61
N SER A 461 -37.69 18.19 33.48
CA SER A 461 -38.16 17.69 32.19
C SER A 461 -39.10 18.68 31.50
N GLU A 462 -39.93 19.41 32.25
CA GLU A 462 -40.83 20.43 31.70
C GLU A 462 -40.05 21.62 31.13
N LEU A 463 -38.96 22.04 31.79
CA LEU A 463 -38.07 23.10 31.29
C LEU A 463 -37.36 22.71 29.98
N LEU A 464 -36.90 21.45 29.89
CA LEU A 464 -36.18 20.96 28.72
C LEU A 464 -37.10 20.31 27.67
N LYS A 465 -38.42 20.35 27.86
CA LYS A 465 -39.41 19.76 26.96
C LYS A 465 -39.30 20.28 25.53
N ARG A 466 -38.96 21.57 25.35
CA ARG A 466 -38.76 22.19 24.03
C ARG A 466 -37.57 21.59 23.26
N PHE A 467 -36.60 21.03 23.96
CA PHE A 467 -35.46 20.32 23.40
C PHE A 467 -35.71 18.81 23.29
N GLY A 468 -36.93 18.35 23.58
CA GLY A 468 -37.30 16.93 23.60
C GLY A 468 -36.59 16.12 24.70
N CYS A 469 -35.96 16.77 25.68
CA CYS A 469 -35.11 16.12 26.65
C CYS A 469 -35.86 15.75 27.94
N ILE A 470 -35.65 14.53 28.42
CA ILE A 470 -36.20 14.01 29.67
C ILE A 470 -35.12 14.07 30.76
N CYS A 471 -35.51 14.48 31.97
CA CYS A 471 -34.60 14.54 33.11
C CYS A 471 -34.79 13.34 34.05
N ARG A 472 -33.68 12.80 34.55
CA ARG A 472 -33.64 11.70 35.53
C ARG A 472 -32.69 12.01 36.67
N LEU A 473 -32.91 11.41 37.83
CA LEU A 473 -32.04 11.55 38.99
C LEU A 473 -31.48 10.17 39.39
N LYS A 474 -30.15 10.02 39.41
CA LYS A 474 -29.47 8.75 39.73
C LYS A 474 -28.23 8.97 40.59
N HIS A 475 -27.76 7.91 41.26
CA HIS A 475 -26.47 7.89 41.96
C HIS A 475 -25.37 7.38 41.04
N PHE A 476 -24.29 8.16 40.88
CA PHE A 476 -23.14 7.73 40.08
C PHE A 476 -21.81 8.44 40.44
N THR A 477 -20.70 7.76 40.15
CA THR A 477 -19.34 8.28 40.32
C THR A 477 -18.74 8.72 38.98
N PRO A 478 -17.94 9.80 38.94
CA PRO A 478 -17.45 10.58 40.08
C PRO A 478 -18.44 11.65 40.54
N VAL A 479 -18.43 11.94 41.84
CA VAL A 479 -19.36 12.86 42.54
C VAL A 479 -19.29 14.29 42.00
N ASP A 480 -18.16 14.69 41.45
CA ASP A 480 -17.95 16.01 40.85
C ASP A 480 -18.57 16.18 39.45
N THR A 481 -19.17 15.13 38.89
CA THR A 481 -19.95 15.20 37.65
C THR A 481 -21.43 15.44 38.00
N PRO A 482 -21.97 16.66 37.76
CA PRO A 482 -23.33 16.99 38.17
C PRO A 482 -24.39 16.37 37.25
N VAL A 483 -24.12 16.26 35.95
CA VAL A 483 -25.07 15.75 34.96
C VAL A 483 -24.36 14.96 33.85
N ILE A 484 -25.09 14.01 33.28
CA ILE A 484 -24.72 13.30 32.06
C ILE A 484 -25.86 13.44 31.07
N PHE A 485 -25.55 13.86 29.85
CA PHE A 485 -26.50 13.90 28.75
C PHE A 485 -26.25 12.75 27.79
N VAL A 486 -27.33 12.06 27.44
CA VAL A 486 -27.35 11.01 26.43
C VAL A 486 -28.29 11.45 25.32
N ALA A 487 -27.77 11.52 24.11
CA ALA A 487 -28.54 11.92 22.94
C ALA A 487 -29.59 10.86 22.57
N GLU A 488 -30.46 11.21 21.62
CA GLU A 488 -31.48 10.31 21.08
C GLU A 488 -30.81 9.08 20.41
N GLU A 489 -30.97 7.90 21.01
CA GLU A 489 -30.49 6.65 20.41
C GLU A 489 -31.59 5.99 19.57
N LYS A 490 -31.21 5.51 18.39
CA LYS A 490 -32.04 4.61 17.59
C LYS A 490 -31.84 3.21 18.14
N GLU A 491 -32.91 2.55 18.61
CA GLU A 491 -32.85 1.11 18.90
C GLU A 491 -32.47 0.36 17.61
N GLU A 492 -31.23 -0.12 17.52
CA GLU A 492 -30.85 -1.11 16.53
C GLU A 492 -31.22 -2.49 17.07
N ASN A 493 -32.34 -3.03 16.58
CA ASN A 493 -32.67 -4.44 16.80
C ASN A 493 -31.56 -5.31 16.19
N SER A 494 -30.65 -5.79 17.02
CA SER A 494 -29.52 -6.66 16.67
C SER A 494 -29.92 -8.11 16.32
N LYS A 495 -31.08 -8.32 15.67
CA LYS A 495 -31.58 -9.66 15.28
C LYS A 495 -32.07 -9.80 13.84
N VAL A 496 -31.89 -8.82 12.96
CA VAL A 496 -32.23 -8.98 11.52
C VAL A 496 -31.11 -8.43 10.65
N ALA A 497 -29.98 -9.13 10.61
CA ALA A 497 -28.93 -8.87 9.62
C ALA A 497 -28.53 -10.20 8.98
N ASN A 498 -29.28 -10.60 7.95
CA ASN A 498 -28.80 -11.51 6.91
C ASN A 498 -29.70 -11.56 5.66
N ASN A 499 -30.62 -10.61 5.46
CA ASN A 499 -31.47 -10.62 4.26
C ASN A 499 -31.37 -9.31 3.47
N PRO A 500 -30.58 -9.26 2.38
CA PRO A 500 -30.39 -8.05 1.57
C PRO A 500 -31.67 -7.53 0.90
N LEU A 501 -32.70 -8.38 0.76
CA LEU A 501 -34.01 -7.97 0.23
C LEU A 501 -34.82 -7.05 1.16
N ALA A 502 -34.60 -7.11 2.48
CA ALA A 502 -35.33 -6.28 3.44
C ALA A 502 -34.89 -4.80 3.41
N ALA A 503 -33.70 -4.51 2.86
CA ALA A 503 -33.19 -3.15 2.70
C ALA A 503 -33.85 -2.39 1.53
N VAL A 504 -34.39 -3.11 0.54
CA VAL A 504 -35.03 -2.52 -0.66
C VAL A 504 -36.54 -2.36 -0.48
N LEU A 505 -37.17 -3.23 0.30
CA LEU A 505 -38.58 -3.11 0.67
C LEU A 505 -38.69 -2.37 2.01
N GLY A 506 -38.83 -1.04 1.92
CA GLY A 506 -39.07 -0.16 3.06
C GLY A 506 -40.26 -0.61 3.90
N SER A 507 -40.00 -1.45 4.91
CA SER A 507 -40.97 -1.81 5.93
C SER A 507 -41.00 -0.69 6.96
N VAL A 508 -42.12 0.03 6.96
CA VAL A 508 -42.47 1.08 7.94
C VAL A 508 -42.76 0.41 9.28
N ASN A 509 -41.71 -0.11 9.93
CA ASN A 509 -41.76 -0.32 11.37
C ASN A 509 -41.25 0.97 12.01
N ALA A 510 -42.15 1.68 12.69
CA ALA A 510 -41.81 2.85 13.50
C ALA A 510 -40.76 2.41 14.53
N LYS A 511 -39.49 2.69 14.23
CA LYS A 511 -38.37 2.43 15.13
C LYS A 511 -38.61 3.23 16.41
N LYS A 512 -38.67 2.54 17.55
CA LYS A 512 -38.79 3.17 18.88
C LYS A 512 -37.53 4.03 19.07
N ARG A 513 -37.72 5.33 19.24
CA ARG A 513 -36.62 6.27 19.51
C ARG A 513 -36.62 6.56 20.99
N LEU A 514 -35.48 6.37 21.65
CA LEU A 514 -35.31 6.75 23.04
C LEU A 514 -35.07 8.25 23.09
N PRO A 515 -35.89 9.03 23.83
CA PRO A 515 -35.72 10.47 23.90
C PRO A 515 -34.38 10.85 24.55
N PRO A 516 -33.77 11.97 24.17
CA PRO A 516 -32.54 12.44 24.78
C PRO A 516 -32.76 12.63 26.29
N THR A 517 -31.82 12.14 27.10
CA THR A 517 -31.98 12.06 28.54
C THR A 517 -30.85 12.78 29.26
N LEU A 518 -31.19 13.73 30.13
CA LEU A 518 -30.27 14.41 31.03
C LEU A 518 -30.39 13.80 32.43
N THR A 519 -29.37 13.08 32.87
CA THR A 519 -29.35 12.42 34.18
C THR A 519 -28.52 13.23 35.17
N PHE A 520 -29.16 13.65 36.26
CA PHE A 520 -28.56 14.38 37.37
C PHE A 520 -27.96 13.43 38.40
N ASN A 521 -26.80 13.79 38.94
CA ASN A 521 -26.11 13.04 39.98
C ASN A 521 -26.64 13.43 41.37
N ALA A 522 -27.39 12.55 42.02
CA ALA A 522 -27.91 12.80 43.37
C ALA A 522 -26.82 12.96 44.44
N ASP A 523 -25.61 12.45 44.19
CA ASP A 523 -24.48 12.56 45.10
C ASP A 523 -23.74 13.90 44.95
N ASN A 524 -23.97 14.64 43.87
CA ASN A 524 -23.31 15.90 43.60
C ASN A 524 -23.87 17.05 44.46
N GLU A 525 -22.99 17.84 45.07
CA GLU A 525 -23.36 18.94 45.98
C GLU A 525 -24.25 20.01 45.33
N MET A 526 -24.01 20.34 44.06
CA MET A 526 -24.82 21.31 43.32
C MET A 526 -26.23 20.76 43.07
N VAL A 527 -26.34 19.48 42.72
CA VAL A 527 -27.64 18.81 42.50
C VAL A 527 -28.41 18.68 43.82
N GLN A 528 -27.74 18.34 44.93
CA GLN A 528 -28.35 18.33 46.25
C GLN A 528 -28.87 19.72 46.66
N THR A 529 -28.15 20.77 46.30
CA THR A 529 -28.59 22.15 46.52
C THR A 529 -29.81 22.47 45.66
N LEU A 530 -29.82 22.06 44.39
CA LEU A 530 -30.96 22.24 43.48
C LEU A 530 -32.21 21.52 43.95
N LEU A 531 -32.08 20.32 44.52
CA LEU A 531 -33.19 19.54 45.08
C LEU A 531 -33.91 20.27 46.23
N ARG A 532 -33.19 21.10 46.99
CA ARG A 532 -33.75 21.88 48.10
C ARG A 532 -34.52 23.12 47.64
N ILE A 533 -34.40 23.53 46.38
CA ILE A 533 -35.07 24.72 45.87
C ILE A 533 -36.56 24.41 45.62
N GLN A 534 -37.42 24.92 46.49
CA GLN A 534 -38.87 24.82 46.36
C GLN A 534 -39.50 26.05 45.69
N GLY A 535 -40.68 25.88 45.07
CA GLY A 535 -41.42 26.95 44.36
C GLY A 535 -41.04 27.10 42.87
N ASP A 536 -41.60 28.15 42.24
CA ASP A 536 -41.26 28.58 40.88
C ASP A 536 -40.09 29.57 40.96
N ASN A 537 -38.88 29.03 40.93
CA ASN A 537 -37.66 29.78 41.19
C ASN A 537 -36.85 29.91 39.90
N LYS A 538 -36.68 31.14 39.39
CA LYS A 538 -35.86 31.45 38.21
C LYS A 538 -34.44 30.87 38.32
N LEU A 539 -33.88 30.83 39.53
CA LEU A 539 -32.55 30.27 39.79
C LEU A 539 -32.48 28.77 39.45
N PHE A 540 -33.53 28.00 39.76
CA PHE A 540 -33.62 26.59 39.36
C PHE A 540 -33.57 26.45 37.83
N GLN A 541 -34.34 27.28 37.12
CA GLN A 541 -34.42 27.26 35.67
C GLN A 541 -33.06 27.55 35.02
N HIS A 542 -32.39 28.61 35.48
CA HIS A 542 -31.08 29.01 34.94
C HIS A 542 -30.01 27.95 35.18
N VAL A 543 -29.96 27.33 36.36
CA VAL A 543 -28.95 26.29 36.64
C VAL A 543 -29.23 25.02 35.82
N VAL A 544 -30.49 24.59 35.67
CA VAL A 544 -30.84 23.44 34.81
C VAL A 544 -30.41 23.69 33.35
N HIS A 545 -30.65 24.88 32.81
CA HIS A 545 -30.21 25.24 31.46
C HIS A 545 -28.69 25.24 31.32
N ILE A 546 -27.96 25.77 32.30
CA ILE A 546 -26.49 25.77 32.30
C ILE A 546 -25.96 24.34 32.31
N LEU A 547 -26.48 23.48 33.19
CA LEU A 547 -26.07 22.08 33.28
C LEU A 547 -26.37 21.32 31.99
N TYR A 548 -27.54 21.56 31.39
CA TYR A 548 -27.90 20.99 30.09
C TYR A 548 -26.88 21.36 29.01
N VAL A 549 -26.64 22.65 28.78
CA VAL A 549 -25.71 23.08 27.70
C VAL A 549 -24.26 22.69 28.01
N GLN A 550 -23.84 22.73 29.29
CA GLN A 550 -22.52 22.26 29.71
C GLN A 550 -22.34 20.77 29.39
N SER A 551 -23.35 19.94 29.62
CA SER A 551 -23.28 18.52 29.27
C SER A 551 -23.20 18.27 27.76
N LEU A 552 -23.88 19.08 26.95
CA LEU A 552 -23.77 19.06 25.48
C LEU A 552 -22.33 19.39 25.05
N LEU A 553 -21.75 20.45 25.59
CA LEU A 553 -20.37 20.88 25.31
C LEU A 553 -19.34 19.83 25.74
N GLN A 554 -19.52 19.19 26.90
CA GLN A 554 -18.65 18.11 27.37
C GLN A 554 -18.73 16.88 26.47
N GLY A 555 -19.93 16.53 25.99
CA GLY A 555 -20.14 15.48 24.99
C GLY A 555 -19.69 15.84 23.57
N LYS A 556 -19.36 17.12 23.32
CA LYS A 556 -19.16 17.72 21.99
C LYS A 556 -20.35 17.51 21.05
N TYR A 557 -21.56 17.52 21.59
CA TYR A 557 -22.78 17.55 20.80
C TYR A 557 -22.93 18.91 20.09
N PRO A 558 -23.61 18.96 18.93
CA PRO A 558 -23.95 20.23 18.29
C PRO A 558 -24.72 21.12 19.27
N VAL A 559 -24.28 22.38 19.41
CA VAL A 559 -24.97 23.39 20.20
C VAL A 559 -25.35 24.51 19.23
N ASN A 560 -26.64 24.74 19.03
CA ASN A 560 -27.15 25.77 18.14
C ASN A 560 -27.19 27.12 18.84
N SER A 561 -27.52 28.16 18.07
CA SER A 561 -27.65 29.53 18.59
C SER A 561 -28.65 29.61 19.75
N GLU A 562 -29.76 28.87 19.69
CA GLU A 562 -30.77 28.87 20.75
C GLU A 562 -30.21 28.33 22.09
N GLU A 563 -29.49 27.20 22.08
CA GLU A 563 -28.89 26.66 23.30
C GLU A 563 -27.78 27.59 23.85
N MET A 564 -26.99 28.22 22.97
CA MET A 564 -25.96 29.18 23.40
C MET A 564 -26.53 30.48 23.94
N GLU A 565 -27.58 31.03 23.34
CA GLU A 565 -28.30 32.20 23.86
C GLU A 565 -28.90 31.89 25.22
N LEU A 566 -29.50 30.71 25.39
CA LEU A 566 -30.05 30.26 26.65
C LEU A 566 -28.97 30.14 27.74
N PHE A 567 -27.81 29.58 27.40
CA PHE A 567 -26.68 29.44 28.30
C PHE A 567 -26.14 30.80 28.74
N ASN A 568 -25.88 31.69 27.78
CA ASN A 568 -25.35 33.03 28.05
C ASN A 568 -26.33 33.87 28.87
N HIS A 569 -27.62 33.83 28.54
CA HIS A 569 -28.65 34.53 29.31
C HIS A 569 -28.73 33.99 30.75
N SER A 570 -28.80 32.67 30.92
CA SER A 570 -28.86 32.04 32.25
C SER A 570 -27.63 32.32 33.10
N LEU A 571 -26.44 32.32 32.49
CA LEU A 571 -25.19 32.68 33.16
C LEU A 571 -25.17 34.16 33.58
N SER A 572 -25.61 35.05 32.70
CA SER A 572 -25.70 36.49 32.97
C SER A 572 -26.65 36.80 34.12
N GLU A 573 -27.83 36.19 34.16
CA GLU A 573 -28.82 36.39 35.24
C GLU A 573 -28.29 35.93 36.60
N LEU A 574 -27.64 34.76 36.66
CA LEU A 574 -27.05 34.26 37.92
C LEU A 574 -25.90 35.15 38.42
N MET A 575 -25.04 35.60 37.52
CA MET A 575 -23.94 36.50 37.86
C MET A 575 -24.47 37.86 38.34
N THR A 576 -25.45 38.43 37.63
CA THR A 576 -26.05 39.72 37.98
C THR A 576 -26.77 39.67 39.32
N ALA A 577 -27.51 38.60 39.61
CA ALA A 577 -28.16 38.41 40.90
C ALA A 577 -27.16 38.43 42.06
N LYS A 578 -26.05 37.68 41.94
CA LYS A 578 -24.99 37.65 42.97
C LYS A 578 -24.17 38.93 43.06
N MET A 579 -23.90 39.60 41.93
CA MET A 579 -23.24 40.90 41.93
C MET A 579 -24.10 41.95 42.62
N ASN A 580 -25.42 41.95 42.40
CA ASN A 580 -26.34 42.86 43.08
C ASN A 580 -26.43 42.56 44.58
N ASP A 581 -26.50 41.28 44.98
CA ASP A 581 -26.43 40.90 46.41
C ASP A 581 -25.13 41.37 47.06
N PHE A 582 -24.00 41.25 46.35
CA PHE A 582 -22.69 41.68 46.83
C PHE A 582 -22.58 43.21 46.91
N ILE A 583 -23.08 43.94 45.91
CA ILE A 583 -23.15 45.40 45.91
C ILE A 583 -24.06 45.88 47.07
N ASN A 584 -25.19 45.22 47.29
CA ASN A 584 -26.10 45.53 48.40
C ASN A 584 -25.55 45.13 49.78
N PHE A 585 -24.58 44.22 49.85
CA PHE A 585 -23.87 43.90 51.08
C PHE A 585 -22.74 44.89 51.38
N LEU A 586 -22.14 45.48 50.33
CA LEU A 586 -21.09 46.49 50.45
C LEU A 586 -21.62 47.90 50.70
N ASN A 587 -22.83 48.20 50.23
CA ASN A 587 -23.58 49.42 50.52
C ASN A 587 -24.36 49.29 51.83
#